data_AF-A0A9C7V056-F1
#
_entry.id   AF-A0A9C7V056-F1
#
_cell.length_a   1.000
_cell.length_b   1.000
_cell.length_c   1.000
_cell.angle_alpha   90.00
_cell.angle_beta   90.00
_cell.angle_gamma   90.00
#
_symmetry.space_group_name_H-M   'P 1'
#
loop_
_entity.id
_entity.type
_entity.pdbx_description
1 polymer ?
#
loop_
_entity_poly.entity_id
_entity_poly.type
_entity_poly.pdbx_seq_one_letter_code
_entity_poly.pdbx_strand_id
1 'polypeptide(L)'
;MSLKGKKGFTLVEMLVVIAIIGVLAGILIPTMIGVVQDSQIASANDTAKSIRSRTAEFLVGLDTRLNTRVTGQRSVYITVSGGDWSITGGNASDWLDGNNHWSTAVTVRGDNPANRETELLPYLASTMPDVDSAYMELHIEEGTVIGVSFIKDGSAATSNMPGVADFRSGVFGYGGSQKAGICDGEILGTSPILSLA
;
A
#
# COMPACT_ATOMS: atom_id res chain seq x y z
N MET A 1 -17.79 -65.12 -16.22
CA MET A 1 -17.68 -63.65 -16.11
C MET A 1 -17.02 -63.35 -14.78
N SER A 2 -15.77 -62.90 -14.76
CA SER A 2 -14.98 -62.72 -13.52
C SER A 2 -15.46 -61.46 -12.77
N LEU A 3 -16.04 -61.63 -11.59
CA LEU A 3 -16.35 -60.54 -10.68
C LEU A 3 -15.08 -60.14 -9.93
N LYS A 4 -14.41 -59.13 -10.47
CA LYS A 4 -13.19 -58.52 -9.94
C LYS A 4 -13.46 -58.01 -8.51
N GLY A 5 -12.79 -58.59 -7.53
CA GLY A 5 -12.96 -58.26 -6.12
C GLY A 5 -12.64 -56.78 -5.85
N LYS A 6 -13.66 -56.02 -5.42
CA LYS A 6 -13.46 -54.68 -4.88
C LYS A 6 -12.95 -54.83 -3.44
N LYS A 7 -11.65 -54.66 -3.23
CA LYS A 7 -11.07 -54.47 -1.89
C LYS A 7 -11.59 -53.13 -1.37
N GLY A 8 -12.60 -53.16 -0.51
CA GLY A 8 -13.07 -51.98 0.21
C GLY A 8 -12.02 -51.54 1.21
N PHE A 9 -11.80 -50.22 1.28
CA PHE A 9 -10.93 -49.59 2.27
C PHE A 9 -11.42 -49.94 3.69
N THR A 10 -10.52 -50.26 4.61
CA THR A 10 -10.90 -50.59 5.98
C THR A 10 -11.20 -49.31 6.78
N LEU A 11 -12.15 -49.37 7.72
CA LEU A 11 -12.45 -48.25 8.63
C LEU A 11 -11.22 -47.83 9.45
N VAL A 12 -10.37 -48.80 9.78
CA VAL A 12 -9.13 -48.57 10.53
C VAL A 12 -8.12 -47.76 9.70
N GLU A 13 -7.97 -48.06 8.41
CA GLU A 13 -7.10 -47.25 7.53
C GLU A 13 -7.58 -45.80 7.48
N MET A 14 -8.89 -45.56 7.38
CA MET A 14 -9.41 -44.19 7.38
C MET A 14 -9.19 -43.48 8.71
N LEU A 15 -9.29 -44.18 9.84
CA LEU A 15 -9.03 -43.59 11.17
C LEU A 15 -7.57 -43.18 11.34
N VAL A 16 -6.62 -44.00 10.90
CA VAL A 16 -5.19 -43.67 10.97
C VAL A 16 -4.86 -42.49 10.06
N VAL A 17 -5.45 -42.44 8.87
CA VAL A 17 -5.22 -41.34 7.91
C VAL A 17 -5.71 -40.01 8.46
N ILE A 18 -6.95 -39.93 8.97
CA ILE A 18 -7.45 -38.68 9.56
C ILE A 18 -6.68 -38.28 10.83
N ALA A 19 -6.18 -39.26 11.60
CA ALA A 19 -5.35 -38.98 12.77
C ALA A 19 -4.02 -38.32 12.37
N ILE A 20 -3.34 -38.83 11.34
CA ILE A 20 -2.07 -38.25 10.86
C ILE A 20 -2.33 -36.87 10.21
N ILE A 21 -3.36 -36.75 9.37
CA ILE A 21 -3.73 -35.44 8.77
C ILE A 21 -4.08 -34.43 9.86
N GLY A 22 -4.78 -34.83 10.92
CA GLY A 22 -5.12 -33.98 12.05
C GLY A 22 -3.88 -33.45 12.78
N VAL A 23 -2.88 -34.30 13.03
CA VAL A 23 -1.61 -33.88 13.67
C VAL A 23 -0.83 -32.93 12.76
N LEU A 24 -0.69 -33.25 11.47
CA LEU A 24 0.03 -32.41 10.52
C LEU A 24 -0.66 -31.04 10.34
N ALA A 25 -1.99 -31.03 10.19
CA ALA A 25 -2.76 -29.80 10.09
C ALA A 25 -2.64 -28.94 11.36
N GLY A 26 -2.63 -29.56 12.54
CA GLY A 26 -2.50 -28.87 13.82
C GLY A 26 -1.20 -28.05 13.96
N ILE A 27 -0.09 -28.53 13.39
CA ILE A 27 1.20 -27.83 13.41
C ILE A 27 1.27 -26.77 12.30
N LEU A 28 0.69 -27.07 11.14
CA LEU A 28 0.86 -26.27 9.93
C LEU A 28 -0.03 -25.02 9.89
N ILE A 29 -1.28 -25.08 10.38
CA ILE A 29 -2.22 -23.95 10.32
C ILE A 29 -1.67 -22.67 10.98
N PRO A 30 -1.12 -22.70 12.21
CA PRO A 30 -0.61 -21.48 12.85
C PRO A 30 0.54 -20.83 12.07
N THR A 31 1.45 -21.63 11.50
CA THR A 31 2.60 -21.14 10.73
C THR A 31 2.20 -20.46 9.43
N MET A 32 1.18 -20.99 8.73
CA MET A 32 0.70 -20.44 7.46
C MET A 32 0.10 -19.04 7.63
N ILE A 33 -0.57 -18.75 8.75
CA ILE A 33 -1.16 -17.43 9.02
C ILE A 33 -0.07 -16.34 9.09
N GLY A 34 1.05 -16.63 9.78
CA GLY A 34 2.17 -15.70 9.90
C GLY A 34 2.79 -15.37 8.54
N VAL A 35 3.07 -16.39 7.73
CA VAL A 35 3.68 -16.24 6.40
C VAL A 35 2.78 -15.45 5.45
N VAL A 36 1.46 -15.68 5.51
CA VAL A 36 0.49 -14.94 4.70
C VAL A 36 0.45 -13.46 5.09
N GLN A 37 0.52 -13.13 6.39
CA GLN A 37 0.64 -11.74 6.83
C GLN A 37 1.96 -11.11 6.36
N ASP A 38 3.09 -11.81 6.50
CA ASP A 38 4.40 -11.31 6.06
C ASP A 38 4.42 -11.01 4.56
N SER A 39 3.80 -11.89 3.77
CA SER A 39 3.68 -11.72 2.32
C SER A 39 2.83 -10.49 1.97
N GLN A 40 1.75 -10.25 2.72
CA GLN A 40 0.92 -9.07 2.51
C GLN A 40 1.64 -7.77 2.92
N ILE A 41 2.37 -7.78 4.04
CA ILE A 41 3.19 -6.64 4.48
C ILE A 41 4.27 -6.32 3.44
N ALA A 42 4.97 -7.34 2.93
CA ALA A 42 5.97 -7.17 1.87
C ALA A 42 5.34 -6.57 0.60
N SER A 43 4.20 -7.10 0.15
CA SER A 43 3.47 -6.56 -1.00
C SER A 43 2.99 -5.12 -0.80
N ALA A 44 2.54 -4.76 0.41
CA ALA A 44 2.15 -3.41 0.75
C ALA A 44 3.35 -2.45 0.74
N ASN A 45 4.51 -2.87 1.27
CA ASN A 45 5.75 -2.11 1.21
C ASN A 45 6.26 -1.91 -0.24
N ASP A 46 6.18 -2.94 -1.07
CA ASP A 46 6.56 -2.85 -2.49
C ASP A 46 5.65 -1.89 -3.27
N THR A 47 4.35 -1.89 -2.95
CA THR A 47 3.39 -0.94 -3.52
C THR A 47 3.69 0.49 -3.05
N ALA A 48 3.92 0.69 -1.74
CA ALA A 48 4.33 1.98 -1.19
C ALA A 48 5.63 2.50 -1.84
N LYS A 49 6.60 1.62 -2.11
CA LYS A 49 7.85 1.95 -2.82
C LYS A 49 7.60 2.34 -4.28
N SER A 50 6.69 1.66 -4.95
CA SER A 50 6.29 1.99 -6.32
C SER A 50 5.63 3.36 -6.37
N ILE A 51 4.71 3.66 -5.43
CA ILE A 51 4.08 4.98 -5.29
C ILE A 51 5.15 6.05 -5.05
N ARG A 52 6.03 5.85 -4.06
CA ARG A 52 7.13 6.78 -3.75
C ARG A 52 7.99 7.09 -4.98
N SER A 53 8.37 6.06 -5.73
CA SER A 53 9.24 6.20 -6.91
C SER A 53 8.54 7.01 -8.01
N ARG A 54 7.27 6.68 -8.31
CA ARG A 54 6.45 7.41 -9.27
C ARG A 54 6.23 8.87 -8.86
N THR A 55 5.91 9.12 -7.58
CA THR A 55 5.78 10.50 -7.08
C THR A 55 7.09 11.25 -7.21
N ALA A 56 8.23 10.64 -6.89
CA ALA A 56 9.54 11.29 -7.06
C ALA A 56 9.84 11.60 -8.54
N GLU A 57 9.54 10.68 -9.45
CA GLU A 57 9.66 10.88 -10.90
C GLU A 57 8.80 12.08 -11.37
N PHE A 58 7.55 12.16 -10.90
CA PHE A 58 6.66 13.28 -11.21
C PHE A 58 7.22 14.62 -10.70
N LEU A 59 7.67 14.67 -9.45
CA LEU A 59 8.23 15.90 -8.85
C LEU A 59 9.47 16.38 -9.59
N VAL A 60 10.39 15.48 -9.95
CA VAL A 60 11.57 15.79 -10.76
C VAL A 60 11.17 16.25 -12.18
N GLY A 61 10.13 15.64 -12.75
CA GLY A 61 9.56 16.04 -14.02
C GLY A 61 9.05 17.49 -14.01
N LEU A 62 8.32 17.89 -12.95
CA LEU A 62 7.85 19.26 -12.79
C LEU A 62 8.98 20.27 -12.60
N ASP A 63 9.98 19.93 -11.78
CA ASP A 63 11.15 20.80 -11.59
C ASP A 63 11.88 21.03 -12.92
N THR A 64 12.03 19.98 -13.72
CA THR A 64 12.69 20.06 -15.03
C THR A 64 11.89 20.88 -16.06
N ARG A 65 10.56 20.73 -16.09
CA ARG A 65 9.70 21.28 -17.16
C ARG A 65 9.14 22.65 -16.85
N LEU A 66 8.81 22.88 -15.59
CA LEU A 66 8.11 24.08 -15.11
C LEU A 66 8.94 24.86 -14.09
N ASN A 67 10.10 24.36 -13.67
CA ASN A 67 10.94 25.01 -12.65
C ASN A 67 10.14 25.29 -11.37
N THR A 68 9.29 24.32 -10.99
CA THR A 68 8.46 24.36 -9.79
C THR A 68 8.67 23.11 -8.95
N ARG A 69 8.47 23.25 -7.65
CA ARG A 69 8.53 22.16 -6.67
C ARG A 69 7.60 22.47 -5.51
N VAL A 70 7.28 21.42 -4.76
CA VAL A 70 6.65 21.55 -3.45
C VAL A 70 7.60 22.27 -2.50
N THR A 71 7.09 23.21 -1.73
CA THR A 71 7.84 24.01 -0.75
C THR A 71 7.41 23.68 0.67
N GLY A 72 8.36 23.70 1.61
CA GLY A 72 8.14 23.27 2.99
C GLY A 72 7.71 21.81 3.10
N GLN A 73 7.28 21.43 4.29
CA GLN A 73 6.75 20.09 4.58
C GLN A 73 5.25 20.03 4.26
N ARG A 74 4.85 19.10 3.40
CA ARG A 74 3.47 18.90 2.95
C ARG A 74 3.07 17.43 3.00
N SER A 75 1.80 17.20 3.27
CA SER A 75 1.17 15.89 3.23
C SER A 75 -0.06 15.93 2.32
N VAL A 76 -0.21 14.92 1.48
CA VAL A 76 -1.43 14.69 0.69
C VAL A 76 -1.92 13.28 0.92
N TYR A 77 -3.24 13.11 0.85
CA TYR A 77 -3.93 11.86 1.14
C TYR A 77 -4.72 11.44 -0.08
N ILE A 78 -4.50 10.23 -0.55
CA ILE A 78 -5.14 9.69 -1.75
C ILE A 78 -6.00 8.50 -1.37
N THR A 79 -7.24 8.49 -1.84
CA THR A 79 -8.14 7.34 -1.76
C THR A 79 -8.46 6.86 -3.16
N VAL A 80 -8.45 5.55 -3.37
CA VAL A 80 -8.91 4.90 -4.59
C VAL A 80 -10.11 4.04 -4.25
N SER A 81 -11.20 4.16 -5.01
CA SER A 81 -12.42 3.36 -4.84
C SER A 81 -12.97 2.94 -6.19
N GLY A 82 -12.94 1.64 -6.49
CA GLY A 82 -13.36 1.09 -7.79
C GLY A 82 -12.60 1.69 -8.99
N GLY A 83 -11.32 2.00 -8.79
CA GLY A 83 -10.42 2.63 -9.75
C GLY A 83 -10.57 4.16 -9.88
N ASP A 84 -11.45 4.78 -9.09
CA ASP A 84 -11.58 6.23 -9.03
C ASP A 84 -10.62 6.79 -7.99
N TRP A 85 -9.64 7.56 -8.43
CA TRP A 85 -8.63 8.20 -7.60
C TRP A 85 -9.11 9.57 -7.14
N SER A 86 -9.00 9.86 -5.85
CA SER A 86 -9.29 11.16 -5.26
C SER A 86 -8.16 11.58 -4.34
N ILE A 87 -7.88 12.89 -4.30
CA ILE A 87 -6.85 13.47 -3.44
C ILE A 87 -7.47 14.50 -2.50
N THR A 88 -6.99 14.49 -1.26
CA THR A 88 -7.28 15.53 -0.27
C THR A 88 -5.97 15.98 0.37
N GLY A 89 -6.02 17.15 1.01
CA GLY A 89 -4.80 17.89 1.26
C GLY A 89 -4.21 18.43 -0.05
N GLY A 90 -3.20 19.26 0.06
CA GLY A 90 -2.60 19.90 -1.10
C GLY A 90 -3.41 21.10 -1.60
N ASN A 91 -2.73 22.20 -1.91
CA ASN A 91 -3.30 23.35 -2.62
C ASN A 91 -2.21 24.06 -3.44
N ALA A 92 -2.62 25.07 -4.20
CA ALA A 92 -1.73 25.80 -5.09
C ALA A 92 -0.56 26.50 -4.37
N SER A 93 -0.75 26.92 -3.11
CA SER A 93 0.30 27.61 -2.33
C SER A 93 1.40 26.67 -1.82
N ASP A 94 1.26 25.37 -2.02
CA ASP A 94 2.31 24.40 -1.72
C ASP A 94 3.44 24.45 -2.75
N TRP A 95 3.16 24.96 -3.94
CA TRP A 95 4.08 24.97 -5.07
C TRP A 95 4.77 26.33 -5.22
N LEU A 96 6.04 26.28 -5.62
CA LEU A 96 6.87 27.48 -5.78
C LEU A 96 6.28 28.49 -6.77
N ASP A 97 5.62 28.01 -7.82
CA ASP A 97 4.97 28.82 -8.86
C ASP A 97 3.52 29.21 -8.51
N GLY A 98 2.99 28.74 -7.39
CA GLY A 98 1.63 29.05 -6.93
C GLY A 98 0.52 28.38 -7.73
N ASN A 99 0.82 27.37 -8.55
CA ASN A 99 -0.16 26.59 -9.30
C ASN A 99 -0.46 25.26 -8.61
N ASN A 100 -1.69 24.75 -8.75
CA ASN A 100 -2.05 23.47 -8.16
C ASN A 100 -1.61 22.31 -9.07
N HIS A 101 -0.51 21.63 -8.69
CA HIS A 101 -0.03 20.42 -9.35
C HIS A 101 -0.39 19.13 -8.61
N TRP A 102 -1.28 19.18 -7.62
CA TRP A 102 -1.79 17.98 -6.94
C TRP A 102 -2.89 17.31 -7.77
N SER A 103 -3.96 18.05 -8.03
CA SER A 103 -5.05 17.71 -8.94
C SER A 103 -6.02 18.87 -9.04
N THR A 104 -6.47 19.23 -10.23
CA THR A 104 -7.58 20.18 -10.41
C THR A 104 -8.94 19.48 -10.41
N ALA A 105 -8.98 18.20 -10.79
CA ALA A 105 -10.17 17.36 -10.69
C ALA A 105 -10.30 16.76 -9.27
N VAL A 106 -11.54 16.69 -8.77
CA VAL A 106 -11.84 16.04 -7.48
C VAL A 106 -11.63 14.52 -7.55
N THR A 107 -11.87 13.94 -8.73
CA THR A 107 -11.75 12.51 -8.99
C THR A 107 -11.17 12.29 -10.39
N VAL A 108 -10.27 11.32 -10.52
CA VAL A 108 -9.62 10.93 -11.77
C VAL A 108 -9.69 9.42 -11.94
N ARG A 109 -10.05 8.95 -13.13
CA ARG A 109 -10.12 7.52 -13.46
C ARG A 109 -9.38 7.26 -14.77
N GLY A 110 -8.47 6.29 -14.75
CA GLY A 110 -7.72 5.88 -15.94
C GLY A 110 -6.77 6.96 -16.46
N ASP A 111 -6.45 6.86 -17.75
CA ASP A 111 -5.49 7.75 -18.40
C ASP A 111 -6.07 9.16 -18.63
N ASN A 112 -5.31 10.18 -18.25
CA ASN A 112 -5.68 11.58 -18.46
C ASN A 112 -4.52 12.33 -19.14
N PRO A 113 -4.42 12.27 -20.48
CA PRO A 113 -3.27 12.80 -21.23
C PRO A 113 -3.09 14.31 -21.09
N ALA A 114 -4.14 15.07 -20.82
CA ALA A 114 -4.06 16.52 -20.70
C ALA A 114 -3.29 16.94 -19.44
N ASN A 115 -3.52 16.23 -18.32
CA ASN A 115 -3.01 16.64 -17.01
C ASN A 115 -1.99 15.67 -16.40
N ARG A 116 -1.76 14.48 -16.98
CA ARG A 116 -0.84 13.47 -16.39
C ARG A 116 0.58 14.00 -16.15
N GLU A 117 0.97 15.02 -16.90
CA GLU A 117 2.32 15.55 -16.86
C GLU A 117 2.46 16.80 -15.98
N THR A 118 1.33 17.32 -15.50
CA THR A 118 1.24 18.57 -14.73
C THR A 118 0.56 18.39 -13.39
N GLU A 119 -0.14 17.27 -13.16
CA GLU A 119 -0.86 16.98 -11.93
C GLU A 119 -0.55 15.56 -11.43
N LEU A 120 -0.30 15.45 -10.11
CA LEU A 120 0.13 14.19 -9.50
C LEU A 120 -0.95 13.11 -9.55
N LEU A 121 -2.20 13.46 -9.24
CA LEU A 121 -3.28 12.48 -9.17
C LEU A 121 -3.55 11.82 -10.54
N PRO A 122 -3.68 12.57 -11.65
CA PRO A 122 -3.76 11.96 -12.98
C PRO A 122 -2.51 11.19 -13.38
N TYR A 123 -1.31 11.63 -12.99
CA TYR A 123 -0.08 10.89 -13.22
C TYR A 123 -0.11 9.51 -12.55
N LEU A 124 -0.46 9.45 -11.26
CA LEU A 124 -0.53 8.20 -10.51
C LEU A 124 -1.64 7.28 -11.05
N ALA A 125 -2.83 7.81 -11.33
CA ALA A 125 -3.92 7.03 -11.91
C ALA A 125 -3.56 6.41 -13.28
N SER A 126 -2.79 7.13 -14.09
CA SER A 126 -2.32 6.65 -15.40
C SER A 126 -1.21 5.61 -15.29
N THR A 127 -0.37 5.73 -14.27
CA THR A 127 0.84 4.90 -14.11
C THR A 127 0.63 3.70 -13.20
N MET A 128 -0.44 3.69 -12.41
CA MET A 128 -0.85 2.60 -11.51
C MET A 128 -2.31 2.18 -11.75
N PRO A 129 -2.68 1.79 -12.98
CA PRO A 129 -4.09 1.48 -13.32
C PRO A 129 -4.64 0.25 -12.60
N ASP A 130 -3.78 -0.62 -12.07
CA ASP A 130 -4.17 -1.87 -11.39
C ASP A 130 -4.60 -1.66 -9.93
N VAL A 131 -4.47 -0.44 -9.38
CA VAL A 131 -4.94 -0.12 -8.03
C VAL A 131 -6.43 0.19 -8.10
N ASP A 132 -7.26 -0.73 -7.59
CA ASP A 132 -8.72 -0.59 -7.61
C ASP A 132 -9.28 -0.02 -6.29
N SER A 133 -8.66 -0.35 -5.15
CA SER A 133 -9.06 0.14 -3.82
C SER A 133 -7.84 0.30 -2.91
N ALA A 134 -7.63 1.51 -2.36
CA ALA A 134 -6.50 1.80 -1.48
C ALA A 134 -6.64 3.16 -0.78
N TYR A 135 -5.95 3.29 0.36
CA TYR A 135 -5.66 4.57 1.01
C TYR A 135 -4.14 4.79 1.05
N MET A 136 -3.72 6.02 0.80
CA MET A 136 -2.31 6.41 0.74
C MET A 136 -2.07 7.76 1.40
N GLU A 137 -0.95 7.89 2.09
CA GLU A 137 -0.43 9.19 2.53
C GLU A 137 0.95 9.41 1.95
N LEU A 138 1.18 10.59 1.39
CA LEU A 138 2.47 10.99 0.85
C LEU A 138 2.97 12.20 1.61
N HIS A 139 4.19 12.12 2.12
CA HIS A 139 4.87 13.22 2.78
C HIS A 139 6.01 13.72 1.91
N ILE A 140 5.98 14.99 1.55
CA ILE A 140 6.93 15.64 0.67
C ILE A 140 7.51 16.85 1.40
N GLU A 141 8.81 17.06 1.25
CA GLU A 141 9.48 18.25 1.74
C GLU A 141 10.44 18.78 0.67
N GLU A 142 10.30 20.06 0.33
CA GLU A 142 11.19 20.73 -0.63
C GLU A 142 11.35 19.95 -1.96
N GLY A 143 10.24 19.41 -2.49
CA GLY A 143 10.20 18.62 -3.72
C GLY A 143 10.70 17.18 -3.58
N THR A 144 11.08 16.74 -2.38
CA THR A 144 11.56 15.38 -2.12
C THR A 144 10.51 14.57 -1.37
N VAL A 145 10.20 13.36 -1.85
CA VAL A 145 9.32 12.43 -1.12
C VAL A 145 10.06 11.89 0.10
N ILE A 146 9.59 12.22 1.29
CA ILE A 146 10.15 11.77 2.57
C ILE A 146 9.63 10.38 2.93
N GLY A 147 8.32 10.15 2.74
CA GLY A 147 7.66 8.92 3.15
C GLY A 147 6.34 8.70 2.42
N VAL A 148 5.99 7.43 2.23
CA VAL A 148 4.68 7.00 1.75
C VAL A 148 4.14 5.93 2.69
N SER A 149 2.88 6.08 3.09
CA SER A 149 2.08 5.08 3.79
C SER A 149 1.01 4.55 2.84
N PHE A 150 0.74 3.24 2.86
CA PHE A 150 -0.20 2.58 1.95
C PHE A 150 -1.01 1.50 2.68
N ILE A 151 -2.33 1.55 2.54
CA ILE A 151 -3.26 0.55 3.04
C ILE A 151 -4.03 0.01 1.84
N LYS A 152 -3.80 -1.26 1.51
CA LYS A 152 -4.55 -1.94 0.46
C LYS A 152 -6.01 -2.09 0.88
N ASP A 153 -6.93 -1.80 -0.03
CA ASP A 153 -8.38 -1.87 0.18
C ASP A 153 -8.90 -0.94 1.30
N GLY A 154 -8.05 -0.05 1.83
CA GLY A 154 -8.40 0.96 2.83
C GLY A 154 -9.13 2.14 2.20
N SER A 155 -10.07 2.72 2.94
CA SER A 155 -10.80 3.94 2.52
C SER A 155 -10.43 5.19 3.32
N ALA A 156 -9.67 5.03 4.40
CA ALA A 156 -9.23 6.08 5.30
C ALA A 156 -7.95 5.68 6.03
N ALA A 157 -7.36 6.64 6.75
CA ALA A 157 -6.27 6.40 7.68
C ALA A 157 -6.69 5.48 8.83
N THR A 158 -5.74 4.70 9.35
CA THR A 158 -5.83 4.08 10.67
C THR A 158 -5.74 5.14 11.77
N SER A 159 -6.01 4.76 13.02
CA SER A 159 -5.93 5.70 14.16
C SER A 159 -4.50 6.19 14.39
N ASN A 160 -3.51 5.37 14.01
CA ASN A 160 -2.11 5.71 14.02
C ASN A 160 -1.57 5.64 12.59
N MET A 161 -0.96 6.72 12.10
CA MET A 161 -0.27 6.75 10.81
C MET A 161 1.13 7.36 10.97
N PRO A 162 2.16 6.85 10.26
CA PRO A 162 3.50 7.41 10.33
C PRO A 162 3.53 8.85 9.82
N GLY A 163 4.09 9.76 10.61
CA GLY A 163 4.36 11.12 10.21
C GLY A 163 5.77 11.32 9.67
N VAL A 164 6.10 12.55 9.27
CA VAL A 164 7.43 12.89 8.74
C VAL A 164 8.57 12.59 9.73
N ALA A 165 8.32 12.73 11.03
CA ALA A 165 9.28 12.40 12.07
C ALA A 165 9.62 10.90 12.09
N ASP A 166 8.61 10.03 11.94
CA ASP A 166 8.77 8.57 11.91
C ASP A 166 9.55 8.14 10.67
N PHE A 167 9.26 8.75 9.52
CA PHE A 167 10.01 8.50 8.29
C PHE A 167 11.47 8.94 8.37
N ARG A 168 11.79 9.98 9.14
CA ARG A 168 13.17 10.41 9.38
C ARG A 168 13.89 9.54 10.38
N SER A 169 13.19 9.06 11.42
CA SER A 169 13.77 8.19 12.45
C SER A 169 13.91 6.74 11.98
N GLY A 170 13.10 6.32 11.00
CA GLY A 170 13.05 4.94 10.50
C GLY A 170 12.29 3.99 11.45
N VAL A 171 11.60 4.52 12.45
CA VAL A 171 10.84 3.75 13.45
C VAL A 171 9.41 4.28 13.56
N PHE A 172 8.46 3.38 13.79
CA PHE A 172 7.06 3.72 14.02
C PHE A 172 6.44 2.76 15.06
N GLY A 173 5.50 3.27 15.86
CA GLY A 173 4.88 2.50 16.94
C GLY A 173 3.77 1.54 16.51
N TYR A 174 3.29 1.62 15.27
CA TYR A 174 2.28 0.70 14.70
C TYR A 174 1.04 0.49 15.59
N GLY A 175 0.57 1.53 16.28
CA GLY A 175 -0.62 1.44 17.16
C GLY A 175 -0.47 0.46 18.32
N GLY A 176 0.76 0.19 18.78
CA GLY A 176 1.03 -0.79 19.84
C GLY A 176 1.04 -2.25 19.35
N SER A 177 1.00 -2.48 18.04
CA SER A 177 1.22 -3.79 17.44
C SER A 177 2.62 -4.32 17.79
N GLN A 178 2.72 -5.64 17.94
CA GLN A 178 4.00 -6.34 18.15
C GLN A 178 4.74 -6.63 16.83
N LYS A 179 4.20 -6.17 15.70
CA LYS A 179 4.71 -6.49 14.37
C LYS A 179 4.68 -5.26 13.47
N ALA A 180 5.86 -4.88 12.95
CA ALA A 180 5.97 -3.85 11.93
C ALA A 180 5.16 -4.24 10.69
N GLY A 181 4.44 -3.28 10.13
CA GLY A 181 3.54 -3.47 8.99
C GLY A 181 2.11 -3.86 9.38
N ILE A 182 1.79 -4.01 10.67
CA ILE A 182 0.41 -4.16 11.14
C ILE A 182 0.10 -2.99 12.06
N CYS A 183 -0.84 -2.13 11.70
CA CYS A 183 -1.26 -0.99 12.50
C CYS A 183 -2.76 -1.06 12.74
N ASP A 184 -3.19 -1.02 14.00
CA ASP A 184 -4.62 -1.06 14.38
C ASP A 184 -5.40 -2.26 13.78
N GLY A 185 -4.71 -3.38 13.51
CA GLY A 185 -5.29 -4.59 12.91
C GLY A 185 -5.28 -4.63 11.38
N GLU A 186 -4.86 -3.55 10.72
CA GLU A 186 -4.74 -3.46 9.26
C GLU A 186 -3.29 -3.59 8.81
N ILE A 187 -3.08 -4.03 7.57
CA ILE A 187 -1.74 -4.07 6.96
C ILE A 187 -1.39 -2.68 6.46
N LEU A 188 -0.28 -2.15 6.97
CA LEU A 188 0.25 -0.84 6.66
C LEU A 188 1.61 -0.99 5.94
N GLY A 189 1.62 -0.73 4.65
CA GLY A 189 2.84 -0.61 3.85
C GLY A 189 3.49 0.75 4.04
N THR A 190 4.83 0.79 4.09
CA THR A 190 5.60 2.02 4.25
C THR A 190 6.79 2.05 3.28
N SER A 191 7.10 3.23 2.75
CA SER A 191 8.33 3.48 1.99
C SER A 191 8.99 4.79 2.42
N PRO A 192 10.16 4.77 3.08
CA PRO A 192 11.00 3.60 3.35
C PRO A 192 10.31 2.68 4.35
N ILE A 193 10.77 1.43 4.44
CA ILE A 193 10.22 0.48 5.40
C ILE A 193 10.57 0.96 6.80
N LEU A 194 9.56 1.16 7.65
CA LEU A 194 9.75 1.53 9.05
C LEU A 194 9.87 0.29 9.92
N SER A 195 10.75 0.38 10.91
CA SER A 195 10.91 -0.65 11.94
C SER A 195 9.97 -0.38 13.12
N LEU A 196 9.68 -1.41 13.91
CA LEU A 196 8.88 -1.26 15.13
C LEU A 196 9.72 -0.52 16.18
N ALA A 197 9.15 0.56 16.73
CA ALA A 197 9.77 1.37 17.78
C ALA A 197 9.89 0.65 19.13
#